data_AF-A0A9Q0URS0-F1
#
_entry.id   AF-A0A9Q0URS0-F1
#
_cell.length_a   1.000
_cell.length_b   1.000
_cell.length_c   1.000
_cell.angle_alpha   90.00
_cell.angle_beta   90.00
_cell.angle_gamma   90.00
#
_symmetry.space_group_name_H-M   'P 1'
#
loop_
_entity.id
_entity.type
_entity.pdbx_description
1 polymer ?
#
loop_
_entity_poly.entity_id
_entity_poly.type
_entity_poly.pdbx_seq_one_letter_code
_entity_poly.pdbx_strand_id
1 'polypeptide(L)'
;MESELKPELKEKVSNIFQDFLIRVTKLEELAGIGSRLLNGYQQALEFLRQPPIDGTSQLIKNIIKANETRRVKSYIEAGCINVHDSIQNTNKLHTCLLGLHNHLSQDLIK
;
A
#
# COMPACT_ATOMS: atom_id res chain seq x y z
N MET A 1 -1.63 -16.08 -52.81
CA MET A 1 -0.16 -16.17 -52.78
C MET A 1 0.27 -15.21 -51.70
N GLU A 2 0.55 -15.71 -50.50
CA GLU A 2 1.06 -14.86 -49.41
C GLU A 2 2.35 -14.22 -49.90
N SER A 3 2.39 -12.89 -49.98
CA SER A 3 3.64 -12.21 -50.28
C SER A 3 4.54 -12.42 -49.06
N GLU A 4 5.55 -13.28 -49.20
CA GLU A 4 6.59 -13.41 -48.17
C GLU A 4 7.14 -12.01 -47.89
N LEU A 5 6.99 -11.58 -46.64
CA LEU A 5 7.59 -10.34 -46.18
C LEU A 5 9.09 -10.44 -46.40
N LYS A 6 9.70 -9.40 -46.99
CA LYS A 6 11.16 -9.31 -47.10
C LYS A 6 11.77 -9.58 -45.72
N PRO A 7 12.83 -10.41 -45.60
CA PRO A 7 13.43 -10.77 -44.31
C PRO A 7 13.72 -9.56 -43.40
N GLU A 8 14.21 -8.47 -43.98
CA GLU A 8 14.47 -7.19 -43.30
C GLU A 8 13.22 -6.56 -42.67
N LEU A 9 12.08 -6.63 -43.38
CA LEU A 9 10.79 -6.14 -42.88
C LEU A 9 10.29 -7.00 -41.73
N LYS A 10 10.48 -8.33 -41.81
CA LYS A 10 10.11 -9.26 -40.74
C LYS A 10 10.94 -9.03 -39.48
N GLU A 11 12.24 -8.80 -39.63
CA GLU A 11 13.14 -8.44 -38.53
C GLU A 11 12.72 -7.11 -37.89
N LYS A 12 12.44 -6.09 -38.70
CA LYS A 12 11.97 -4.78 -38.19
C LYS A 12 10.67 -4.89 -37.40
N VAL A 13 9.69 -5.66 -37.89
CA VAL A 13 8.43 -5.90 -37.17
C VAL A 13 8.68 -6.66 -35.87
N SER A 14 9.55 -7.68 -35.89
CA SER A 14 9.94 -8.43 -34.70
C SER A 14 10.55 -7.53 -33.64
N ASN A 15 11.49 -6.65 -34.02
CA ASN A 15 12.14 -5.74 -33.08
C ASN A 15 11.15 -4.75 -32.46
N ILE A 16 10.24 -4.17 -33.26
CA ILE A 16 9.18 -3.29 -32.76
C ILE A 16 8.29 -4.02 -31.75
N PHE A 17 7.92 -5.27 -32.05
CA PHE A 17 7.08 -6.06 -31.17
C PHE A 17 7.79 -6.42 -29.86
N GLN A 18 9.08 -6.75 -29.92
CA GLN A 18 9.88 -6.98 -28.71
C GLN A 18 10.01 -5.73 -27.85
N ASP A 19 10.32 -4.58 -28.45
CA ASP A 19 10.40 -3.30 -27.75
C ASP A 19 9.05 -2.94 -27.09
N PHE A 20 7.94 -3.21 -27.79
CA PHE A 20 6.60 -3.03 -27.25
C PHE A 20 6.36 -3.91 -26.03
N LEU A 21 6.62 -5.22 -26.12
CA LEU A 21 6.45 -6.15 -25.00
C LEU A 21 7.29 -5.76 -23.79
N ILE A 22 8.54 -5.33 -24.00
CA ILE A 22 9.41 -4.85 -22.91
C ILE A 22 8.78 -3.64 -22.20
N ARG A 23 8.17 -2.71 -22.96
CA ARG A 23 7.48 -1.54 -22.37
C ARG A 23 6.21 -1.95 -21.63
N VAL A 24 5.45 -2.92 -22.13
CA VAL A 24 4.27 -3.48 -21.45
C VAL A 24 4.67 -4.09 -20.11
N THR A 25 5.71 -4.93 -20.07
CA THR A 25 6.20 -5.53 -18.83
C THR A 25 6.62 -4.48 -17.80
N LYS A 26 7.33 -3.43 -18.24
CA LYS A 26 7.69 -2.31 -17.36
C LYS A 26 6.45 -1.60 -16.78
N LEU A 27 5.41 -1.42 -17.59
CA LEU A 27 4.16 -0.81 -17.12
C LEU A 27 3.46 -1.69 -16.08
N GLU A 28 3.43 -3.01 -16.29
CA GLU A 28 2.87 -3.96 -15.33
C GLU A 28 3.64 -3.96 -14.00
N GLU A 29 4.97 -3.90 -14.06
CA GLU A 29 5.83 -3.78 -12.87
C GLU A 29 5.53 -2.49 -12.10
N LEU A 30 5.44 -1.35 -12.80
CA LEU A 30 5.10 -0.05 -12.20
C LEU A 30 3.72 -0.09 -11.53
N ALA A 31 2.70 -0.63 -12.21
CA ALA A 31 1.36 -0.78 -11.64
C ALA A 31 1.36 -1.67 -10.39
N GLY A 32 2.12 -2.78 -10.41
CA GLY A 32 2.27 -3.66 -9.26
C GLY A 32 2.94 -2.98 -8.05
N ILE A 33 4.01 -2.21 -8.29
CA ILE A 33 4.70 -1.45 -7.24
C ILE A 33 3.77 -0.39 -6.65
N GLY A 34 3.10 0.40 -7.49
CA GLY A 34 2.16 1.43 -7.07
C GLY A 34 1.01 0.87 -6.22
N SER A 35 0.38 -0.22 -6.69
CA SER A 35 -0.70 -0.90 -5.96
C SER A 35 -0.23 -1.37 -4.58
N ARG A 36 0.94 -2.01 -4.48
CA ARG A 36 1.50 -2.46 -3.20
C ARG A 36 1.73 -1.31 -2.23
N LEU A 37 2.27 -0.19 -2.70
CA LEU A 37 2.56 0.97 -1.88
C LEU A 37 1.28 1.65 -1.37
N LEU A 38 0.28 1.82 -2.24
CA LEU A 38 -1.02 2.39 -1.88
C LEU A 38 -1.76 1.53 -0.86
N ASN A 39 -1.83 0.21 -1.10
CA ASN A 39 -2.44 -0.73 -0.17
C ASN A 39 -1.72 -0.72 1.20
N GLY A 40 -0.38 -0.68 1.19
CA GLY A 40 0.41 -0.60 2.41
C GLY A 40 0.14 0.68 3.20
N TYR A 41 0.00 1.81 2.50
CA TYR A 41 -0.34 3.11 3.09
C TYR A 41 -1.74 3.08 3.71
N GLN A 42 -2.75 2.63 2.96
CA GLN A 42 -4.13 2.55 3.42
C GLN A 42 -4.26 1.68 4.67
N GLN A 43 -3.70 0.47 4.66
CA GLN A 43 -3.75 -0.45 5.81
C GLN A 43 -3.16 0.17 7.07
N ALA A 44 -1.98 0.81 6.95
CA ALA A 44 -1.31 1.42 8.09
C ALA A 44 -2.09 2.64 8.62
N LEU A 45 -2.73 3.38 7.71
CA LEU A 45 -3.56 4.53 8.06
C LEU A 45 -4.85 4.11 8.77
N GLU A 46 -5.52 3.07 8.27
CA GLU A 46 -6.74 2.52 8.88
C GLU A 46 -6.48 1.99 10.28
N PHE A 47 -5.34 1.35 10.50
CA PHE A 47 -4.91 0.90 11.82
C PHE A 47 -4.80 2.07 12.82
N LEU A 48 -4.12 3.15 12.41
CA LEU A 48 -3.96 4.33 13.28
C LEU A 48 -5.25 5.13 13.46
N ARG A 49 -6.22 4.97 12.54
CA ARG A 49 -7.54 5.62 12.59
C ARG A 49 -8.60 4.76 13.29
N GLN A 50 -8.18 3.71 14.01
CA GLN A 50 -9.12 2.85 14.71
C GLN A 50 -10.06 3.70 15.60
N PRO A 51 -11.39 3.56 15.43
CA PRO A 51 -12.32 4.35 16.20
C PRO A 51 -12.20 4.02 17.69
N PRO A 52 -12.44 5.01 18.57
CA PRO A 52 -12.47 4.75 20.00
C PRO A 52 -13.56 3.72 20.33
N ILE A 53 -13.37 3.02 21.46
CA ILE A 53 -14.41 2.11 21.97
C ILE A 53 -15.72 2.89 22.15
N ASP A 54 -16.83 2.28 21.73
CA ASP A 54 -18.16 2.80 21.98
C ASP A 54 -18.45 2.86 23.49
N GLY A 55 -18.29 4.05 24.04
CA GLY A 55 -18.57 4.37 25.43
C GLY A 55 -20.05 4.52 25.75
N THR A 56 -20.97 4.36 24.80
CA THR A 56 -22.42 4.47 25.06
C THR A 56 -23.04 3.16 25.52
N SER A 57 -22.51 2.03 25.06
CA SER A 57 -22.98 0.69 25.40
C SER A 57 -22.79 0.35 26.89
N GLN A 58 -23.89 0.02 27.58
CA GLN A 58 -23.85 -0.38 28.98
C GLN A 58 -23.06 -1.68 29.20
N LEU A 59 -23.13 -2.61 28.24
CA LEU A 59 -22.36 -3.85 28.26
C LEU A 59 -20.86 -3.54 28.26
N ILE A 60 -20.41 -2.67 27.35
CA ILE A 60 -19.00 -2.30 27.23
C ILE A 60 -18.51 -1.59 28.50
N LYS A 61 -19.30 -0.67 29.05
CA LYS A 61 -18.99 -0.04 30.35
C LYS A 61 -18.80 -1.06 31.46
N ASN A 62 -19.70 -2.03 31.57
CA ASN A 62 -19.63 -3.07 32.60
C ASN A 62 -18.38 -3.96 32.43
N ILE A 63 -18.03 -4.31 31.19
CA ILE A 63 -16.81 -5.08 30.89
C ILE A 63 -15.55 -4.30 31.27
N ILE A 64 -15.45 -3.02 30.88
CA ILE A 64 -14.30 -2.16 31.22
C ILE A 64 -14.16 -2.06 32.73
N LYS A 65 -15.26 -1.78 33.44
CA LYS A 65 -15.28 -1.66 34.91
C LYS A 65 -14.88 -2.96 35.61
N ALA A 66 -15.32 -4.12 35.11
CA ALA A 66 -14.96 -5.41 35.68
C ALA A 66 -13.48 -5.77 35.50
N ASN A 67 -12.80 -5.18 34.51
CA ASN A 67 -11.40 -5.45 34.16
C ASN A 67 -10.48 -4.23 34.36
N GLU A 68 -10.93 -3.26 35.16
CA GLU A 68 -10.34 -1.93 35.27
C GLU A 68 -8.97 -1.97 35.98
N THR A 69 -7.90 -2.05 35.19
CA THR A 69 -6.52 -1.88 35.65
C THR A 69 -5.94 -0.57 35.13
N ARG A 70 -4.89 -0.04 35.76
CA ARG A 70 -4.17 1.15 35.22
C ARG A 70 -3.76 0.93 33.76
N ARG A 71 -3.29 -0.29 33.43
CA ARG A 71 -2.89 -0.67 32.07
C ARG A 71 -4.06 -0.61 31.09
N VAL A 72 -5.22 -1.15 31.46
CA VAL A 72 -6.42 -1.14 30.61
C VAL A 72 -6.91 0.30 30.38
N LYS A 73 -6.91 1.15 31.41
CA LYS A 73 -7.27 2.56 31.26
C LYS A 73 -6.37 3.28 30.27
N SER A 74 -5.05 3.19 30.46
CA SER A 74 -4.10 3.85 29.56
C SER A 74 -4.19 3.33 28.13
N TYR A 75 -4.48 2.04 27.93
CA TYR A 75 -4.70 1.48 26.59
C TYR A 75 -5.97 2.04 25.92
N ILE A 76 -7.06 2.17 26.66
CA ILE A 76 -8.32 2.75 26.15
C ILE A 76 -8.14 4.25 25.85
N GLU A 77 -7.49 4.99 26.74
CA GLU A 77 -7.14 6.41 26.56
C GLU A 77 -6.24 6.63 25.34
N ALA A 78 -5.35 5.68 25.03
CA ALA A 78 -4.52 5.67 23.82
C ALA A 78 -5.29 5.24 22.55
N GLY A 79 -6.62 5.14 22.59
CA GLY A 79 -7.44 4.75 21.44
C GLY A 79 -7.38 3.27 21.11
N CYS A 80 -7.03 2.42 22.09
CA CYS A 80 -6.86 0.97 21.91
C CYS A 80 -5.76 0.60 20.92
N ILE A 81 -4.74 1.44 20.80
CA ILE A 81 -3.56 1.17 19.98
C ILE A 81 -2.37 0.93 20.91
N ASN A 82 -1.68 -0.19 20.73
CA ASN A 82 -0.42 -0.43 21.44
C ASN A 82 0.69 0.45 20.85
N VAL A 83 1.56 1.00 21.69
CA VAL A 83 2.71 1.82 21.30
C VAL A 83 3.59 1.12 20.26
N HIS A 84 3.83 -0.19 20.43
CA HIS A 84 4.63 -0.95 19.47
C HIS A 84 4.01 -0.93 18.07
N ASP A 85 2.71 -1.24 17.98
CA ASP A 85 1.98 -1.26 16.71
C ASP A 85 1.85 0.14 16.12
N SER A 86 1.68 1.16 16.96
CA SER A 86 1.66 2.56 16.53
C SER A 86 2.96 2.96 15.83
N ILE A 87 4.11 2.63 16.43
CA ILE A 87 5.43 2.89 15.84
C ILE A 87 5.59 2.13 14.53
N GLN A 88 5.24 0.83 14.51
CA GLN A 88 5.37 0.01 13.30
C GLN A 88 4.50 0.54 12.15
N ASN A 89 3.25 0.91 12.42
CA ASN A 89 2.34 1.43 11.40
C ASN A 89 2.74 2.84 10.94
N THR A 90 3.27 3.67 11.84
CA THR A 90 3.84 4.98 11.48
C THR A 90 5.05 4.81 10.55
N ASN A 91 5.95 3.87 10.85
CA ASN A 91 7.09 3.56 10.00
C ASN A 91 6.65 3.00 8.62
N LYS A 92 5.61 2.15 8.60
CA LYS A 92 5.02 1.63 7.36
C LYS A 92 4.43 2.76 6.51
N LEU A 93 3.68 3.69 7.12
CA LEU A 93 3.17 4.88 6.44
C LEU A 93 4.29 5.70 5.81
N HIS A 94 5.35 5.99 6.58
CA HIS A 94 6.49 6.75 6.09
C HIS A 94 7.18 6.06 4.92
N THR A 95 7.40 4.75 5.03
CA THR A 95 8.04 3.94 3.97
C THR A 95 7.19 3.91 2.71
N CYS A 96 5.88 3.68 2.83
CA CYS A 96 4.96 3.69 1.70
C CYS A 96 4.89 5.08 1.05
N LEU A 97 4.85 6.15 1.84
CA LEU A 97 4.82 7.53 1.34
C LEU A 97 6.09 7.88 0.56
N LEU A 98 7.27 7.55 1.11
CA LEU A 98 8.55 7.71 0.40
C LEU A 98 8.58 6.88 -0.88
N GLY A 99 8.13 5.63 -0.82
CA GLY A 99 8.02 4.77 -1.98
C GLY A 99 7.12 5.35 -3.07
N LEU A 100 5.96 5.91 -2.71
CA LEU A 100 5.03 6.57 -3.63
C LEU A 100 5.65 7.82 -4.25
N HIS A 101 6.30 8.65 -3.44
CA HIS A 101 7.01 9.83 -3.95
C HIS A 101 8.10 9.43 -4.95
N ASN A 102 8.90 8.42 -4.62
CA ASN A 102 9.94 7.92 -5.50
C ASN A 102 9.35 7.36 -6.80
N HIS A 103 8.29 6.58 -6.71
CA HIS A 103 7.56 6.02 -7.86
C HIS A 103 7.10 7.13 -8.80
N LEU A 104 6.44 8.17 -8.27
CA LEU A 104 6.00 9.33 -9.06
C LEU A 104 7.17 10.12 -9.65
N SER A 105 8.26 10.31 -8.90
CA SER A 105 9.42 11.11 -9.36
C SER A 105 10.28 10.42 -10.41
N GLN A 106 10.34 9.07 -10.40
CA GLN A 106 11.09 8.30 -11.39
C GLN A 106 10.34 8.25 -12.74
N ASP A 107 9.01 8.25 -12.69
CA ASP A 107 8.15 8.20 -13.88
C ASP A 107 7.91 9.57 -14.54
N LEU A 108 8.19 10.68 -13.83
CA LEU A 108 8.08 12.06 -14.34
C LEU A 108 9.35 12.58 -15.04
N ILE A 109 10.46 11.83 -15.06
CA ILE A 109 11.77 12.33 -15.54
C ILE A 109 12.35 11.52 -16.74
N LYS A 110 11.58 10.66 -17.42
CA LYS A 110 12.08 10.02 -18.66
C LYS A 110 11.07 9.97 -19.81
#